data_AF-A0ABD5ZXA8-F1
#
_entry.id   AF-A0ABD5ZXA8-F1
#
_cell.length_a   1.000
_cell.length_b   1.000
_cell.length_c   1.000
_cell.angle_alpha   90.00
_cell.angle_beta   90.00
_cell.angle_gamma   90.00
#
_symmetry.space_group_name_H-M   'P 1'
#
loop_
_entity.id
_entity.type
_entity.pdbx_description
1 polymer ?
#
loop_
_entity_poly.entity_id
_entity_poly.type
_entity_poly.pdbx_seq_one_letter_code
_entity_poly.pdbx_strand_id
1 'polypeptide(L)'
;MDQGTERLRRYLDDELEECRSEDVERRLDELGTLEAALGTARVETELDVLSALANETRYTLVRVLVAAGEELCVCELNAVVDVSESGLSHALSALVDADLVEGWKEGRWKKYRATNRAVALVTVLDGSVGDE
;
A
#
# COMPACT_ATOMS: atom_id res chain seq x y z
N MET A 1 3.67 -17.90 30.93
CA MET A 1 4.58 -16.95 30.27
C MET A 1 4.62 -17.37 28.83
N ASP A 2 4.15 -16.51 27.92
CA ASP A 2 4.19 -16.81 26.49
C ASP A 2 5.64 -16.80 26.00
N GLN A 3 5.96 -17.61 24.98
CA GLN A 3 7.33 -17.78 24.47
C GLN A 3 7.90 -16.44 23.94
N GLY A 4 7.04 -15.53 23.49
CA GLY A 4 7.41 -14.17 23.08
C GLY A 4 7.90 -13.30 24.24
N THR A 5 7.26 -13.39 25.41
CA THR A 5 7.64 -12.62 26.61
C THR A 5 9.00 -13.04 27.16
N GLU A 6 9.36 -14.33 27.05
CA GLU A 6 10.65 -14.84 27.53
C GLU A 6 11.83 -14.34 26.69
N ARG A 7 11.66 -14.23 25.36
CA ARG A 7 12.68 -13.63 24.50
C ARG A 7 12.86 -12.14 24.75
N LEU A 8 11.76 -11.41 24.97
CA LEU A 8 11.80 -9.99 25.30
C LEU A 8 12.53 -9.74 26.62
N ARG A 9 12.28 -10.59 27.64
CA ARG A 9 12.98 -10.50 28.93
C ARG A 9 14.50 -10.65 28.75
N ARG A 10 14.96 -11.67 28.02
CA ARG A 10 16.41 -11.85 27.77
C ARG A 10 17.02 -10.64 27.06
N TYR A 11 16.31 -10.07 26.07
CA TYR A 11 16.77 -8.85 25.41
C TYR A 11 16.89 -7.68 26.40
N LEU A 12 15.92 -7.51 27.30
CA LEU A 12 15.97 -6.46 28.32
C LEU A 12 17.02 -6.72 29.40
N ASP A 13 17.30 -7.98 29.75
CA ASP A 13 18.40 -8.37 30.64
C ASP A 13 19.77 -7.98 30.03
N ASP A 14 19.92 -8.01 28.70
CA ASP A 14 21.16 -7.60 28.02
C ASP A 14 21.29 -6.07 27.90
N GLU A 15 20.17 -5.34 27.76
CA GLU A 15 20.14 -3.88 27.58
C GLU A 15 20.13 -3.09 28.91
N LEU A 16 19.61 -3.68 30.00
CA LEU A 16 19.51 -3.06 31.32
C LEU A 16 20.53 -3.67 32.26
N GLU A 17 21.16 -2.84 33.11
CA GLU A 17 22.10 -3.33 34.13
C GLU A 17 21.43 -4.31 35.12
N GLU A 18 20.15 -4.09 35.44
CA GLU A 18 19.27 -5.03 36.13
C GLU A 18 17.85 -4.95 35.55
N CYS A 19 17.38 -6.00 34.88
CA CYS A 19 16.00 -6.07 34.40
C CYS A 19 15.08 -6.76 35.43
N ARG A 20 13.93 -6.12 35.70
CA ARG A 20 12.87 -6.66 36.57
C ARG A 20 11.63 -7.03 35.75
N SER A 21 10.71 -7.76 36.37
CA SER A 21 9.43 -8.07 35.72
C SER A 21 8.66 -6.80 35.33
N GLU A 22 8.77 -5.74 36.14
CA GLU A 22 8.16 -4.42 35.90
C GLU A 22 8.69 -3.76 34.62
N ASP A 23 9.96 -3.96 34.25
CA ASP A 23 10.53 -3.43 33.01
C ASP A 23 9.96 -4.12 31.77
N VAL A 24 9.75 -5.44 31.87
CA VAL A 24 9.11 -6.22 30.79
C VAL A 24 7.66 -5.80 30.62
N GLU A 25 6.90 -5.66 31.72
CA GLU A 25 5.52 -5.20 31.71
C GLU A 25 5.40 -3.79 31.11
N ARG A 26 6.22 -2.85 31.58
CA ARG A 26 6.29 -1.49 31.02
C ARG A 26 6.57 -1.51 29.52
N ARG A 27 7.50 -2.35 29.06
CA ARG A 27 7.82 -2.43 27.62
C ARG A 27 6.66 -3.00 26.81
N LEU A 28 5.95 -4.01 27.33
CA LEU A 28 4.76 -4.56 26.69
C LEU A 28 3.64 -3.51 26.61
N ASP A 29 3.43 -2.73 27.66
CA ASP A 29 2.44 -1.64 27.68
C ASP A 29 2.79 -0.55 26.66
N GLU A 30 4.07 -0.16 26.57
CA GLU A 30 4.56 0.78 25.55
C GLU A 30 4.30 0.25 24.14
N LEU A 31 4.64 -1.02 23.88
CA LEU A 31 4.43 -1.66 22.57
C LEU A 31 2.95 -1.76 22.22
N GLY A 32 2.11 -2.15 23.18
CA GLY A 32 0.66 -2.21 23.00
C GLY A 32 0.07 -0.82 22.72
N THR A 33 0.61 0.23 23.34
CA THR A 33 0.21 1.62 23.05
C THR A 33 0.55 2.02 21.61
N LEU A 34 1.73 1.62 21.11
CA LEU A 34 2.14 1.88 19.72
C LEU A 34 1.25 1.12 18.72
N GLU A 35 0.96 -0.16 18.99
CA GLU A 35 0.05 -0.97 18.18
C GLU A 35 -1.35 -0.37 18.14
N ALA A 36 -1.89 0.01 19.29
CA ALA A 36 -3.21 0.64 19.40
C ALA A 36 -3.29 1.98 18.66
N ALA A 37 -2.20 2.76 18.64
CA ALA A 37 -2.13 4.04 17.93
C ALA A 37 -2.21 3.88 16.40
N LEU A 38 -1.75 2.75 15.86
CA LEU A 38 -1.92 2.43 14.43
C LEU A 38 -3.39 2.14 14.12
N GLY A 39 -4.04 1.34 14.97
CA GLY A 39 -5.46 1.03 14.89
C GLY A 39 -5.83 0.06 13.75
N THR A 40 -6.55 -1.01 14.06
CA THR A 40 -6.87 -2.10 13.11
C THR A 40 -7.56 -1.60 11.84
N ALA A 41 -8.59 -0.76 11.98
CA ALA A 41 -9.36 -0.26 10.83
C ALA A 41 -8.51 0.55 9.83
N ARG A 42 -7.51 1.29 10.34
CA ARG A 42 -6.58 2.04 9.49
C ARG A 42 -5.67 1.09 8.72
N VAL A 43 -5.12 0.09 9.40
CA VAL A 43 -4.27 -0.94 8.77
C VAL A 43 -5.04 -1.69 7.69
N GLU A 44 -6.29 -2.07 7.93
CA GLU A 44 -7.15 -2.72 6.93
C GLU A 44 -7.33 -1.84 5.69
N THR A 45 -7.62 -0.55 5.89
CA THR A 45 -7.76 0.42 4.79
C THR A 45 -6.46 0.60 4.00
N GLU A 46 -5.32 0.66 4.68
CA GLU A 46 -4.01 0.74 4.05
C GLU A 46 -3.70 -0.53 3.24
N LEU A 47 -4.04 -1.71 3.77
CA LEU A 47 -3.87 -2.98 3.08
C LEU A 47 -4.77 -3.12 1.85
N ASP A 48 -5.98 -2.56 1.86
CA ASP A 48 -6.85 -2.56 0.68
C ASP A 48 -6.20 -1.80 -0.49
N VAL A 49 -5.61 -0.62 -0.21
CA VAL A 49 -4.89 0.18 -1.21
C VAL A 49 -3.65 -0.56 -1.70
N LEU A 50 -2.86 -1.14 -0.80
CA LEU A 50 -1.66 -1.90 -1.17
C LEU A 50 -2.01 -3.15 -1.99
N SER A 51 -3.09 -3.85 -1.63
CA SER A 51 -3.58 -5.04 -2.35
C SER A 51 -4.07 -4.68 -3.76
N ALA A 52 -4.70 -3.50 -3.93
CA ALA A 52 -5.04 -2.97 -5.24
C ALA A 52 -3.80 -2.67 -6.09
N LEU A 53 -2.66 -2.31 -5.51
CA LEU A 53 -1.40 -2.14 -6.24
C LEU A 53 -0.62 -3.44 -6.47
N ALA A 54 -0.74 -4.43 -5.59
CA ALA A 54 0.04 -5.68 -5.61
C ALA A 54 -0.40 -6.67 -6.72
N ASN A 55 -0.49 -6.19 -7.96
CA ASN A 55 -0.80 -6.96 -9.15
C ASN A 55 -0.12 -6.31 -10.37
N GLU A 56 0.51 -7.13 -11.21
CA GLU A 56 1.32 -6.67 -12.35
C GLU A 56 0.54 -5.77 -13.33
N THR A 57 -0.66 -6.18 -13.74
CA THR A 57 -1.49 -5.39 -14.67
C THR A 57 -1.91 -4.07 -14.03
N ARG A 58 -2.42 -4.09 -12.79
CA ARG A 58 -2.87 -2.88 -12.09
C ARG A 58 -1.72 -1.91 -11.84
N TYR A 59 -0.57 -2.43 -11.40
CA TYR A 59 0.62 -1.62 -11.19
C TYR A 59 1.12 -0.99 -12.49
N THR A 60 1.18 -1.76 -13.58
CA THR A 60 1.54 -1.24 -14.91
C THR A 60 0.62 -0.10 -15.35
N LEU A 61 -0.70 -0.25 -15.20
CA LEU A 61 -1.67 0.80 -15.54
C LEU A 61 -1.46 2.07 -14.71
N VAL A 62 -1.25 1.94 -13.40
CA VAL A 62 -0.96 3.08 -12.52
C VAL A 62 0.34 3.76 -12.92
N ARG A 63 1.40 2.99 -13.19
CA ARG A 63 2.71 3.53 -13.62
C ARG A 63 2.60 4.31 -14.93
N VAL A 64 1.87 3.77 -15.91
CA VAL A 64 1.64 4.45 -17.19
C VAL A 64 0.88 5.76 -16.98
N LEU A 65 -0.20 5.76 -16.18
CA LEU A 65 -0.98 6.97 -15.89
C LEU A 65 -0.16 8.03 -15.12
N VAL A 66 0.65 7.61 -14.14
CA VAL A 66 1.54 8.51 -13.39
C VAL A 66 2.61 9.11 -14.32
N ALA A 67 3.22 8.28 -15.18
CA ALA A 67 4.25 8.73 -16.11
C ALA A 67 3.70 9.66 -17.20
N ALA A 68 2.46 9.45 -17.66
CA ALA A 68 1.81 10.31 -18.63
C ALA A 68 1.55 11.72 -18.08
N GLY A 69 1.20 11.83 -16.78
CA GLY A 69 0.87 13.11 -16.15
C GLY A 69 -0.42 13.77 -16.64
N GLU A 70 -1.18 13.07 -17.48
CA GLU A 70 -2.45 13.49 -18.07
C GLU A 70 -3.44 12.31 -18.13
N GLU A 71 -4.68 12.57 -18.52
CA GLU A 71 -5.66 11.50 -18.69
C GLU A 71 -5.48 10.69 -19.98
N LEU A 72 -5.66 9.37 -19.88
CA LEU A 72 -5.60 8.45 -21.01
C LEU A 72 -6.95 7.79 -21.26
N CYS A 73 -7.27 7.56 -22.52
CA CYS A 73 -8.43 6.76 -22.92
C CYS A 73 -8.22 5.29 -22.56
N VAL A 74 -9.30 4.58 -22.26
CA VAL A 74 -9.28 3.12 -22.05
C VAL A 74 -8.66 2.36 -23.23
N CYS A 75 -8.79 2.86 -24.46
CA CYS A 75 -8.19 2.26 -25.64
C CYS A 75 -6.66 2.35 -25.64
N GLU A 76 -6.09 3.43 -25.08
CA GLU A 76 -4.65 3.62 -24.93
C GLU A 76 -4.12 2.69 -23.83
N LEU A 77 -4.84 2.62 -22.71
CA LEU A 77 -4.52 1.70 -21.62
C LEU A 77 -4.57 0.24 -22.05
N ASN A 78 -5.52 -0.14 -22.89
CA ASN A 78 -5.61 -1.49 -23.43
C ASN A 78 -4.43 -1.85 -24.36
N ALA A 79 -3.76 -0.87 -24.95
CA ALA A 79 -2.63 -1.10 -25.86
C ALA A 79 -1.31 -1.40 -25.12
N VAL A 80 -1.24 -1.15 -23.81
CA VAL A 80 -0.02 -1.31 -23.00
C VAL A 80 -0.08 -2.49 -22.02
N VAL A 81 -1.18 -3.24 -22.00
CA VAL A 81 -1.34 -4.43 -21.17
C VAL A 81 -1.84 -5.62 -21.99
N ASP A 82 -1.41 -6.83 -21.63
CA ASP A 82 -1.86 -8.07 -22.28
C ASP A 82 -2.96 -8.75 -21.46
N VAL A 83 -4.15 -8.17 -21.46
CA VAL A 83 -5.35 -8.73 -20.79
C VAL A 83 -6.58 -8.58 -21.67
N SER A 84 -7.62 -9.36 -21.39
CA SER A 84 -8.93 -9.18 -22.01
C SER A 84 -9.57 -7.83 -21.62
N GLU A 85 -10.53 -7.35 -22.42
CA GLU A 85 -11.31 -6.13 -22.07
C GLU A 85 -12.02 -6.25 -20.71
N SER A 86 -12.48 -7.44 -20.36
CA SER A 86 -13.06 -7.74 -19.04
C SER A 86 -12.01 -7.66 -17.93
N GLY A 87 -10.80 -8.17 -18.17
CA GLY A 87 -9.67 -8.08 -17.25
C GLY A 87 -9.24 -6.64 -17.02
N LEU A 88 -9.12 -5.84 -18.10
CA LEU A 88 -8.82 -4.42 -18.02
C LEU A 88 -9.89 -3.65 -17.23
N SER A 89 -11.17 -3.90 -17.52
CA SER A 89 -12.27 -3.26 -16.80
C SER A 89 -12.24 -3.60 -15.31
N HIS A 90 -11.97 -4.85 -14.96
CA HIS A 90 -11.88 -5.28 -13.56
C HIS A 90 -10.67 -4.66 -12.85
N ALA A 91 -9.51 -4.60 -13.52
CA ALA A 91 -8.31 -3.94 -13.02
C ALA A 91 -8.56 -2.46 -12.74
N LEU A 92 -9.19 -1.74 -13.68
CA LEU A 92 -9.50 -0.31 -13.53
C LEU A 92 -10.54 -0.05 -12.45
N SER A 93 -11.57 -0.90 -12.32
CA SER A 93 -12.54 -0.79 -11.22
C SER A 93 -11.87 -0.94 -9.86
N ALA A 94 -11.02 -1.95 -9.67
CA ALA A 94 -10.30 -2.14 -8.42
C ALA A 94 -9.39 -0.95 -8.07
N LEU A 95 -8.77 -0.33 -9.08
CA LEU A 95 -7.96 0.87 -8.89
C LEU A 95 -8.80 2.11 -8.55
N VAL A 96 -10.00 2.24 -9.11
CA VAL A 96 -10.96 3.30 -8.77
C VAL A 96 -11.48 3.12 -7.35
N ASP A 97 -11.86 1.91 -6.96
CA ASP A 97 -12.36 1.59 -5.63
C ASP A 97 -11.31 1.90 -4.54
N ALA A 98 -10.02 1.73 -4.87
CA ALA A 98 -8.90 2.07 -4.00
C ALA A 98 -8.43 3.54 -4.06
N ASP A 99 -9.11 4.40 -4.84
CA ASP A 99 -8.76 5.81 -5.06
C ASP A 99 -7.32 6.01 -5.58
N LEU A 100 -6.86 5.08 -6.42
CA LEU A 100 -5.56 5.16 -7.11
C LEU A 100 -5.71 5.77 -8.51
N VAL A 101 -6.89 5.61 -9.10
CA VAL A 101 -7.21 6.13 -10.42
C VAL A 101 -8.61 6.73 -10.37
N GLU A 102 -8.81 7.85 -11.06
CA GLU A 102 -10.14 8.39 -11.32
C GLU A 102 -10.53 8.08 -12.75
N GLY A 103 -11.80 7.70 -12.97
CA GLY A 103 -12.32 7.39 -14.30
C GLY A 103 -13.64 8.09 -14.59
N TRP A 104 -13.78 8.67 -15.78
CA TRP A 104 -15.01 9.34 -16.22
C TRP A 104 -15.29 9.10 -17.71
N LYS A 105 -16.52 9.41 -18.11
CA LYS A 105 -16.95 9.32 -19.51
C LYS A 105 -16.91 10.71 -20.14
N GLU A 106 -16.23 10.82 -21.27
CA GLU A 106 -16.18 12.02 -22.10
C GLU A 106 -16.71 11.69 -23.50
N GLY A 107 -17.94 12.10 -23.78
CA GLY A 107 -18.65 11.72 -25.01
C GLY A 107 -18.83 10.21 -25.10
N ARG A 108 -18.17 9.57 -26.08
CA ARG A 108 -18.18 8.10 -26.24
C ARG A 108 -17.04 7.38 -25.55
N TRP A 109 -16.05 8.11 -25.04
CA TRP A 109 -14.81 7.56 -24.53
C TRP A 109 -14.82 7.49 -23.00
N LYS A 110 -14.16 6.48 -22.45
CA LYS A 110 -13.88 6.39 -21.01
C LYS A 110 -12.41 6.73 -20.80
N LYS A 111 -12.15 7.74 -19.98
CA LYS A 111 -10.80 8.23 -19.68
C LYS A 111 -10.47 7.99 -18.21
N TYR A 112 -9.18 7.89 -17.93
CA TYR A 112 -8.65 7.66 -16.59
C TYR A 112 -7.44 8.54 -16.33
N ARG A 113 -7.23 8.97 -15.07
CA ARG A 113 -6.03 9.67 -14.61
C ARG A 113 -5.56 9.10 -13.27
N ALA A 114 -4.26 9.17 -13.01
CA ALA A 114 -3.73 8.84 -11.69
C ALA A 114 -4.19 9.88 -10.65
N THR A 115 -4.51 9.43 -9.44
CA THR A 115 -4.76 10.32 -8.29
C THR A 115 -3.43 10.76 -7.66
N ASN A 116 -3.48 11.79 -6.81
CA ASN A 116 -2.32 12.19 -6.00
C ASN A 116 -1.82 11.05 -5.10
N ARG A 117 -2.73 10.15 -4.66
CA ARG A 117 -2.38 8.96 -3.88
C ARG A 117 -1.52 8.00 -4.69
N ALA A 118 -1.91 7.70 -5.92
CA ALA A 118 -1.12 6.86 -6.80
C ALA A 118 0.25 7.47 -7.10
N VAL A 119 0.31 8.78 -7.38
CA VAL A 119 1.58 9.49 -7.62
C VAL A 119 2.51 9.38 -6.41
N ALA A 120 1.99 9.60 -5.20
CA ALA A 120 2.78 9.50 -3.96
C ALA A 120 3.32 8.08 -3.74
N LEU A 121 2.48 7.06 -3.91
CA LEU A 121 2.88 5.65 -3.72
C LEU A 121 3.93 5.21 -4.75
N VAL A 122 3.76 5.56 -6.02
CA VAL A 122 4.76 5.28 -7.06
C VAL A 122 6.07 6.00 -6.75
N THR A 123 6.03 7.26 -6.31
CA THR A 123 7.24 8.03 -5.96
C THR A 123 8.02 7.37 -4.82
N VAL A 124 7.32 6.90 -3.77
CA VAL A 124 7.95 6.17 -2.66
C VAL A 124 8.59 4.88 -3.15
N LEU A 125 7.90 4.13 -4.03
CA LEU A 125 8.42 2.88 -4.59
C LEU A 125 9.63 3.11 -5.49
N ASP A 126 9.59 4.12 -6.37
CA ASP A 126 10.71 4.48 -7.24
C ASP A 126 11.95 4.89 -6.41
N GLY A 127 11.76 5.59 -5.28
CA GLY A 127 12.85 5.88 -4.35
C GLY A 127 13.35 4.69 -3.51
N SER A 128 12.57 3.61 -3.44
CA SER A 128 12.92 2.39 -2.68
C SER A 128 13.54 1.31 -3.55
N VAL A 129 13.29 1.35 -4.86
CA VAL A 129 13.80 0.42 -5.87
C VAL A 129 14.87 1.07 -6.75
N GLY A 130 15.00 2.40 -6.73
CA GLY A 130 15.99 3.15 -7.47
C GLY A 130 17.42 2.71 -7.18
N ASP A 131 18.13 2.39 -8.26
CA ASP A 131 19.42 1.71 -8.32
C ASP A 131 20.59 2.51 -7.72
N GLU A 132 21.58 1.74 -7.23
CA GLU A 132 23.00 2.10 -7.31
C GLU A 132 23.43 2.46 -8.75
#